data_AF-Q17G03-F1
#
_entry.id   AF-Q17G03-F1
#
_cell.length_a   1.000
_cell.length_b   1.000
_cell.length_c   1.000
_cell.angle_alpha   90.00
_cell.angle_beta   90.00
_cell.angle_gamma   90.00
#
_symmetry.space_group_name_H-M   'P 1'
#
loop_
_entity.id
_entity.type
_entity.pdbx_description
1 polymer ?
#
loop_
_entity_poly.entity_id
_entity_poly.type
_entity_poly.pdbx_seq_one_letter_code
_entity_poly.pdbx_strand_id
1 'polypeptide(L)'
;MEHPAGSEPGLHRTEMSDEERKFRYRASAFLAGVAGIAAVAGFSKTIMTAKKSDPQFFERGVQGSIAMQETGASLAMRALGWGTLYAFLGTGTICYGIWKLTGASNMQEFRESIGNIFPRIPKNDPPRSRTEFDGLTDLMKYLSTWDRKEK
;
A
#
# COMPACT_ATOMS: atom_id res chain seq x y z
N MET A 1 24.57 36.23 34.43
CA MET A 1 24.07 37.22 33.45
C MET A 1 24.33 36.61 32.08
N GLU A 2 23.40 36.19 31.24
CA GLU A 2 21.94 36.13 31.22
C GLU A 2 21.56 34.99 30.25
N HIS A 3 20.51 34.24 30.57
CA HIS A 3 19.69 33.55 29.57
C HIS A 3 18.66 34.56 29.05
N PRO A 4 18.30 34.49 27.76
CA PRO A 4 16.93 34.12 27.39
C PRO A 4 16.93 33.17 26.17
N ALA A 5 16.24 32.02 26.20
CA ALA A 5 14.80 31.83 26.00
C ALA A 5 14.33 32.06 24.54
N GLY A 6 14.02 30.94 23.87
CA GLY A 6 12.87 30.81 22.96
C GLY A 6 13.00 31.25 21.51
N SER A 7 13.01 30.27 20.59
CA SER A 7 12.19 30.32 19.38
C SER A 7 11.97 28.90 18.83
N GLU A 8 10.69 28.57 18.67
CA GLU A 8 10.13 27.29 18.27
C GLU A 8 10.62 26.85 16.88
N PRO A 9 10.73 25.54 16.57
CA PRO A 9 10.80 25.12 15.18
C PRO A 9 9.39 25.25 14.60
N GLY A 10 9.15 26.40 13.97
CA GLY A 10 7.96 26.63 13.16
C GLY A 10 7.85 25.54 12.10
N LEU A 11 6.93 24.60 12.33
CA LEU A 11 6.34 23.75 11.32
C LEU A 11 5.92 24.66 10.17
N HIS A 12 6.68 24.65 9.07
CA HIS A 12 6.35 25.39 7.86
C HIS A 12 5.11 24.73 7.25
N ARG A 13 3.94 25.09 7.81
CA ARG A 13 2.62 24.87 7.22
C ARG A 13 2.70 25.56 5.88
N THR A 14 2.96 24.79 4.82
CA THR A 14 2.76 25.28 3.46
C THR A 14 1.34 25.84 3.44
N GLU A 15 1.23 27.16 3.30
CA GLU A 15 -0.02 27.86 3.11
C GLU A 15 -0.57 27.41 1.75
N MET A 16 -1.13 26.20 1.71
CA MET A 16 -1.82 25.69 0.54
C MET A 16 -2.93 26.68 0.24
N SER A 17 -2.88 27.27 -0.94
CA SER A 17 -3.93 28.18 -1.40
C SER A 17 -5.28 27.47 -1.32
N ASP A 18 -6.35 28.20 -0.99
CA ASP A 18 -7.69 27.61 -0.85
C ASP A 18 -8.12 26.87 -2.13
N GLU A 19 -7.62 27.31 -3.29
CA GLU A 19 -7.84 26.66 -4.58
C GLU A 19 -7.16 25.30 -4.69
N GLU A 20 -5.92 25.13 -4.20
CA GLU A 20 -5.25 23.82 -4.16
C GLU A 20 -5.93 22.85 -3.19
N ARG A 21 -6.41 23.35 -2.04
CA ARG A 21 -7.17 22.52 -1.08
C ARG A 21 -8.47 22.02 -1.71
N LYS A 22 -9.22 22.92 -2.37
CA LYS A 22 -10.44 22.56 -3.12
C LYS A 22 -10.15 21.58 -4.24
N PHE A 23 -9.08 21.80 -5.01
CA PHE A 23 -8.65 20.90 -6.07
C PHE A 23 -8.32 19.50 -5.54
N ARG A 24 -7.51 19.41 -4.48
CA ARG A 24 -7.15 18.13 -3.86
C ARG A 24 -8.35 17.40 -3.28
N TYR A 25 -9.30 18.12 -2.69
CA TYR A 25 -10.55 17.54 -2.19
C TYR A 25 -11.43 17.00 -3.32
N ARG A 26 -11.54 17.74 -4.43
CA ARG A 26 -12.27 17.27 -5.62
C ARG A 26 -11.58 16.06 -6.26
N ALA A 27 -10.26 16.10 -6.37
CA ALA A 27 -9.47 15.01 -6.92
C ALA A 27 -9.54 13.75 -6.04
N SER A 28 -9.47 13.90 -4.71
CA SER A 28 -9.57 12.77 -3.79
C SER A 28 -10.98 12.17 -3.78
N ALA A 29 -12.03 13.00 -3.79
CA ALA A 29 -13.41 12.54 -3.89
C ALA A 29 -13.66 11.77 -5.20
N PHE A 30 -13.14 12.27 -6.32
CA PHE A 30 -13.22 11.59 -7.60
C PHE A 30 -12.49 10.24 -7.58
N LEU A 31 -11.25 10.22 -7.09
CA LEU A 31 -10.43 9.01 -7.05
C LEU A 31 -11.03 7.95 -6.12
N ALA A 32 -11.56 8.37 -4.96
CA ALA A 32 -12.26 7.48 -4.04
C ALA A 32 -13.54 6.88 -4.69
N GLY A 33 -14.28 7.70 -5.44
CA GLY A 33 -15.44 7.24 -6.20
C GLY A 33 -15.07 6.18 -7.25
N VAL A 34 -14.07 6.47 -8.10
CA VAL A 34 -13.60 5.54 -9.12
C VAL A 34 -13.04 4.25 -8.50
N ALA A 35 -12.27 4.36 -7.44
CA ALA A 35 -11.74 3.21 -6.70
C ALA A 35 -12.87 2.36 -6.09
N GLY A 36 -13.88 2.99 -5.51
CA GLY A 36 -15.05 2.31 -4.97
C GLY A 36 -15.82 1.53 -6.03
N ILE A 37 -16.08 2.16 -7.18
CA ILE A 37 -16.74 1.50 -8.32
C ILE A 37 -15.87 0.34 -8.85
N ALA A 38 -14.56 0.54 -8.96
CA ALA A 38 -13.64 -0.51 -9.41
C ALA A 38 -13.59 -1.70 -8.46
N ALA A 39 -13.62 -1.47 -7.14
CA ALA A 39 -13.67 -2.53 -6.14
C ALA A 39 -14.96 -3.35 -6.25
N VAL A 40 -16.12 -2.70 -6.35
CA VAL A 40 -17.41 -3.37 -6.52
C VAL A 40 -17.46 -4.15 -7.83
N ALA A 41 -17.00 -3.55 -8.93
CA ALA A 41 -16.96 -4.20 -10.24
C ALA A 41 -16.01 -5.41 -10.24
N GLY A 42 -14.81 -5.28 -9.67
CA GLY A 42 -13.85 -6.37 -9.54
C GLY A 42 -14.38 -7.53 -8.72
N PHE A 43 -14.93 -7.24 -7.54
CA PHE A 43 -15.51 -8.27 -6.66
C PHE A 43 -16.70 -8.98 -7.32
N SER A 44 -17.58 -8.23 -7.99
CA SER A 44 -18.72 -8.78 -8.73
C SER A 44 -18.27 -9.69 -9.87
N LYS A 45 -17.22 -9.30 -10.61
CA LYS A 45 -16.63 -10.15 -11.67
C LYS A 45 -16.05 -11.44 -11.12
N THR A 46 -15.42 -11.41 -9.94
CA THR A 46 -14.90 -12.60 -9.27
C THR A 46 -16.04 -13.55 -8.89
N ILE A 47 -17.13 -13.04 -8.31
CA ILE A 47 -18.31 -13.85 -7.98
C ILE A 47 -18.92 -14.49 -9.25
N MET A 48 -19.07 -13.71 -10.32
CA MET A 48 -19.64 -14.21 -11.57
C MET A 48 -18.73 -15.26 -12.25
N THR A 49 -17.42 -15.06 -12.18
CA THR A 49 -16.41 -16.03 -12.66
C THR A 49 -16.47 -17.32 -11.87
N ALA A 50 -16.54 -17.24 -10.54
CA ALA A 50 -16.67 -18.41 -9.68
C ALA A 50 -17.97 -19.17 -10.01
N LYS A 51 -19.09 -18.47 -10.20
CA LYS A 51 -20.37 -19.08 -10.61
C LYS A 51 -20.29 -19.78 -11.97
N LYS A 52 -19.59 -19.19 -12.96
CA LYS A 52 -19.44 -19.79 -14.31
C LYS A 52 -18.51 -20.99 -14.32
N SER A 53 -17.44 -20.95 -13.53
CA SER A 53 -16.48 -22.05 -13.43
C SER A 53 -17.09 -23.28 -12.78
N ASP A 54 -17.98 -23.08 -11.79
CA ASP A 54 -18.57 -24.19 -11.06
C ASP A 54 -20.00 -23.94 -10.56
N PRO A 55 -21.02 -24.06 -11.42
CA PRO A 55 -22.40 -23.71 -11.07
C PRO A 55 -23.02 -24.69 -10.05
N GLN A 56 -22.69 -25.98 -10.11
CA GLN A 56 -23.30 -26.99 -9.23
C GLN A 56 -22.73 -26.91 -7.80
N PHE A 57 -21.41 -26.74 -7.66
CA PHE A 57 -20.81 -26.53 -6.35
C PHE A 57 -21.05 -25.11 -5.82
N PHE A 58 -21.24 -24.11 -6.69
CA PHE A 58 -21.65 -22.77 -6.28
C PHE A 58 -23.09 -22.73 -5.77
N GLU A 59 -24.07 -23.39 -6.40
CA GLU A 59 -25.45 -23.39 -5.90
C GLU A 59 -25.62 -24.21 -4.61
N ARG A 60 -24.96 -25.39 -4.53
CA ARG A 60 -24.84 -26.16 -3.29
C ARG A 60 -24.11 -25.37 -2.21
N GLY A 61 -23.07 -24.64 -2.62
CA GLY A 61 -22.30 -23.74 -1.80
C GLY A 61 -23.13 -22.54 -1.34
N VAL A 62 -23.99 -21.96 -2.15
CA VAL A 62 -24.85 -20.82 -1.79
C VAL A 62 -26.00 -21.29 -0.90
N GLN A 63 -26.66 -22.42 -1.17
CA GLN A 63 -27.70 -22.95 -0.27
C GLN A 63 -27.13 -23.47 1.06
N GLY A 64 -26.01 -24.20 1.02
CA GLY A 64 -25.30 -24.67 2.20
C GLY A 64 -24.60 -23.55 2.96
N SER A 65 -24.09 -22.54 2.26
CA SER A 65 -23.59 -21.31 2.85
C SER A 65 -24.77 -20.56 3.45
N ILE A 66 -25.92 -20.33 2.82
CA ILE A 66 -27.05 -19.62 3.47
C ILE A 66 -27.45 -20.27 4.81
N ALA A 67 -27.50 -21.61 4.89
CA ALA A 67 -27.75 -22.31 6.15
C ALA A 67 -26.62 -22.21 7.20
N MET A 68 -25.36 -22.06 6.75
CA MET A 68 -24.15 -21.92 7.59
C MET A 68 -23.70 -20.45 7.80
N GLN A 69 -24.18 -19.51 6.97
CA GLN A 69 -23.81 -18.10 6.90
C GLN A 69 -24.41 -17.35 8.06
N GLU A 70 -25.60 -17.76 8.49
CA GLU A 70 -26.33 -17.24 9.63
C GLU A 70 -25.45 -17.25 10.91
N THR A 71 -24.50 -18.19 11.02
CA THR A 71 -23.59 -18.30 12.19
C THR A 71 -22.10 -18.15 11.85
N GLY A 72 -21.58 -18.83 10.82
CA GLY A 72 -20.16 -18.84 10.49
C GLY A 72 -19.69 -17.69 9.61
N ALA A 73 -20.42 -17.39 8.53
CA ALA A 73 -20.03 -16.30 7.62
C ALA A 73 -20.28 -14.92 8.22
N SER A 74 -21.32 -14.75 9.03
CA SER A 74 -21.54 -13.52 9.82
C SER A 74 -20.36 -13.24 10.76
N LEU A 75 -19.82 -14.28 11.40
CA LEU A 75 -18.64 -14.16 12.26
C LEU A 75 -17.38 -13.84 11.45
N ALA A 76 -17.18 -14.51 10.32
CA ALA A 76 -16.03 -14.29 9.43
C ALA A 76 -16.05 -12.89 8.78
N MET A 77 -17.21 -12.41 8.34
CA MET A 77 -17.37 -11.06 7.77
C MET A 77 -17.07 -9.98 8.81
N ARG A 78 -17.50 -10.19 10.07
CA ARG A 78 -17.14 -9.29 11.18
C ARG A 78 -15.65 -9.34 11.48
N ALA A 79 -15.06 -10.52 11.57
CA ALA A 79 -13.61 -10.67 11.81
C ALA A 79 -12.78 -10.05 10.68
N LEU A 80 -13.18 -10.25 9.42
CA LEU A 80 -12.53 -9.64 8.26
C LEU A 80 -12.69 -8.11 8.25
N GLY A 81 -13.88 -7.60 8.61
CA GLY A 81 -14.14 -6.16 8.72
C GLY A 81 -13.27 -5.51 9.80
N TRP A 82 -13.29 -6.04 11.02
CA TRP A 82 -12.46 -5.55 12.13
C TRP A 82 -10.97 -5.73 11.85
N GLY A 83 -10.58 -6.84 11.21
CA GLY A 83 -9.19 -7.10 10.82
C GLY A 83 -8.69 -6.09 9.79
N THR A 84 -9.51 -5.74 8.78
CA THR A 84 -9.15 -4.73 7.78
C THR A 84 -9.03 -3.35 8.42
N LEU A 85 -9.96 -2.99 9.32
CA LEU A 85 -9.89 -1.74 10.09
C LEU A 85 -8.63 -1.67 10.96
N TYR A 86 -8.31 -2.73 11.71
CA TYR A 86 -7.09 -2.82 12.51
C TYR A 86 -5.83 -2.83 11.64
N ALA A 87 -5.85 -3.40 10.44
CA ALA A 87 -4.71 -3.37 9.53
C ALA A 87 -4.41 -1.94 9.07
N PHE A 88 -5.42 -1.19 8.64
CA PHE A 88 -5.23 0.20 8.23
C PHE A 88 -4.85 1.11 9.41
N LEU A 89 -5.55 0.99 10.54
CA LEU A 89 -5.27 1.80 11.74
C LEU A 89 -3.93 1.43 12.37
N GLY A 90 -3.62 0.15 12.52
CA GLY A 90 -2.39 -0.36 13.09
C GLY A 90 -1.18 0.00 12.24
N THR A 91 -1.23 -0.25 10.93
CA THR A 91 -0.14 0.13 10.02
C THR A 91 0.03 1.65 9.98
N GLY A 92 -1.07 2.42 9.95
CA GLY A 92 -1.02 3.87 10.01
C GLY A 92 -0.40 4.39 11.31
N THR A 93 -0.77 3.81 12.45
CA THR A 93 -0.26 4.18 13.77
C THR A 93 1.21 3.80 13.94
N ILE A 94 1.62 2.63 13.46
CA ILE A 94 3.02 2.19 13.48
C ILE A 94 3.86 3.11 12.60
N CYS A 95 3.44 3.38 11.36
CA CYS A 95 4.13 4.31 10.47
C CYS A 95 4.21 5.72 11.07
N TYR A 96 3.13 6.21 11.70
CA TYR A 96 3.13 7.49 12.40
C TYR A 96 4.05 7.47 13.64
N GLY A 97 4.10 6.36 14.36
CA GLY A 97 4.98 6.15 15.51
C GLY A 97 6.45 6.19 15.09
N ILE A 98 6.81 5.47 14.02
CA ILE A 98 8.16 5.52 13.42
C ILE A 98 8.48 6.95 13.00
N TRP A 99 7.55 7.64 12.32
CA TRP A 99 7.74 9.03 11.92
C TRP A 99 7.97 9.97 13.12
N LYS A 100 7.21 9.80 14.21
CA LYS A 100 7.37 10.57 15.45
C LYS A 100 8.67 10.25 16.19
N LEU A 101 9.12 9.01 16.18
CA LEU A 101 10.39 8.60 16.79
C LEU A 101 11.61 9.09 16.01
N THR A 102 11.50 9.22 14.68
CA THR A 102 12.58 9.76 13.83
C THR A 102 12.75 11.29 13.99
N GLY A 103 11.79 12.00 14.60
CA GLY A 103 11.88 13.45 14.83
C GLY A 103 11.84 14.31 13.57
N ALA A 104 11.65 13.69 12.40
CA ALA A 104 11.61 14.35 11.11
C ALA A 104 10.29 15.11 10.95
N SER A 105 10.36 16.43 10.83
CA SER A 105 9.18 17.26 10.55
C SER A 105 8.76 17.19 9.08
N ASN A 106 9.62 16.62 8.23
CA ASN A 106 9.44 16.59 6.78
C ASN A 106 9.86 15.24 6.17
N MET A 107 9.23 14.86 5.04
CA MET A 107 9.53 13.60 4.34
C MET A 107 10.99 13.51 3.85
N GLN A 108 11.63 14.67 3.61
CA GLN A 108 13.04 14.78 3.23
C GLN A 108 13.96 14.43 4.39
N GLU A 109 13.71 14.97 5.58
CA GLU A 109 14.46 14.67 6.81
C GLU A 109 14.30 13.21 7.23
N PHE A 110 13.12 12.62 7.04
CA PHE A 110 12.89 11.20 7.25
C PHE A 110 13.75 10.35 6.31
N ARG A 111 13.77 10.70 5.02
CA ARG A 111 14.59 10.00 4.01
C ARG A 111 16.08 10.12 4.33
N GLU A 112 16.55 11.28 4.77
CA GLU A 112 17.96 11.52 5.09
C GLU A 112 18.37 10.83 6.41
N SER A 113 17.55 10.92 7.46
CA SER A 113 17.77 10.24 8.73
C SER A 113 17.80 8.72 8.57
N ILE A 114 16.82 8.16 7.86
CA ILE A 114 16.80 6.72 7.51
C ILE A 114 17.96 6.37 6.58
N GLY A 115 18.24 7.20 5.58
CA GLY A 115 19.37 7.00 4.65
C GLY A 115 20.73 6.99 5.32
N ASN A 116 20.87 7.64 6.48
CA ASN A 116 22.09 7.63 7.30
C ASN A 116 22.15 6.44 8.28
N ILE A 117 21.00 5.92 8.71
CA ILE A 117 20.90 4.73 9.58
C ILE A 117 21.17 3.45 8.78
N PHE A 118 20.73 3.39 7.53
CA PHE A 118 21.00 2.25 6.68
C PHE A 118 22.45 2.31 6.15
N PRO A 119 23.23 1.21 6.23
CA PRO A 119 24.57 1.17 5.68
C PRO A 119 24.49 1.45 4.17
N ARG A 120 25.24 2.46 3.73
CA ARG A 120 25.22 2.91 2.34
C ARG A 120 25.72 1.77 1.46
N ILE A 121 24.82 1.17 0.68
CA ILE A 121 25.16 0.09 -0.24
C ILE A 121 26.19 0.66 -1.23
N PRO A 122 27.42 0.11 -1.30
CA PRO A 122 28.41 0.60 -2.24
C PRO A 122 27.85 0.46 -3.66
N LYS A 123 27.98 1.52 -4.45
CA LYS A 123 27.61 1.49 -5.86
C LYS A 123 28.43 0.38 -6.53
N ASN A 124 27.74 -0.54 -7.18
CA ASN A 124 28.35 -1.63 -7.94
C ASN A 124 28.95 -1.03 -9.21
N ASP A 125 30.20 -0.57 -9.12
CA ASP A 125 30.97 0.01 -10.22
C ASP A 125 32.25 -0.83 -10.39
N PRO A 126 32.40 -1.61 -11.47
CA PRO A 126 31.49 -1.77 -12.60
C PRO A 126 30.23 -2.60 -12.27
N PRO A 127 29.10 -2.37 -12.96
CA PRO A 127 27.85 -3.09 -12.75
C PRO A 127 28.02 -4.58 -13.09
N ARG A 128 28.03 -5.43 -12.06
CA ARG A 128 28.03 -6.91 -12.20
C ARG A 128 26.75 -7.48 -12.83
N SER A 129 25.66 -6.69 -12.94
CA SER A 129 24.38 -7.12 -13.51
C SER A 129 23.79 -6.07 -14.45
N ARG A 130 23.14 -6.52 -15.54
CA ARG A 130 22.38 -5.67 -16.46
C ARG A 130 21.11 -5.19 -15.77
N THR A 131 20.89 -3.88 -15.65
CA THR A 131 19.69 -3.29 -15.03
C THR A 131 18.77 -2.59 -16.03
N GLU A 132 19.19 -2.47 -17.28
CA GLU A 132 18.41 -1.91 -18.38
C GLU A 132 17.75 -3.05 -19.19
N PHE A 133 16.45 -3.23 -18.99
CA PHE A 133 15.64 -4.21 -19.72
C PHE A 133 14.59 -3.48 -20.56
N ASP A 134 14.46 -3.87 -21.82
CA ASP A 134 13.48 -3.30 -22.76
C ASP A 134 12.03 -3.73 -22.43
N GLY A 135 11.87 -4.74 -21.58
CA GLY A 135 10.58 -5.17 -21.06
C GLY A 135 10.66 -6.49 -20.30
N LEU A 136 9.51 -7.00 -19.86
CA LEU A 136 9.42 -8.26 -19.11
C LEU A 136 9.98 -9.45 -19.91
N THR A 137 9.80 -9.44 -21.24
CA THR A 137 10.36 -10.47 -22.13
C THR A 137 11.89 -10.45 -22.15
N ASP A 138 12.50 -9.27 -22.15
CA ASP A 138 13.95 -9.10 -22.11
C ASP A 138 14.52 -9.50 -20.73
N LEU A 139 13.82 -9.16 -19.65
CA LEU A 139 14.14 -9.62 -18.30
C LEU A 139 14.10 -11.15 -18.18
N MET A 140 13.03 -11.79 -18.66
CA MET A 140 12.88 -13.24 -18.59
C MET A 140 13.91 -13.97 -19.45
N LYS A 141 14.23 -13.40 -20.63
CA LYS A 141 15.29 -13.94 -21.49
C LYS A 141 16.64 -13.87 -20.76
N TYR A 142 16.96 -12.75 -20.14
CA TYR A 142 18.16 -12.61 -19.31
C TYR A 142 18.20 -13.65 -18.19
N LEU A 143 17.16 -13.78 -17.37
CA LEU A 143 17.11 -14.77 -16.28
C LEU A 143 17.30 -16.22 -16.77
N SER A 144 16.71 -16.59 -17.91
CA SER A 144 16.86 -17.93 -18.49
C SER A 144 18.29 -18.23 -18.96
N THR A 145 19.06 -17.20 -19.35
CA THR A 145 20.47 -17.37 -19.71
C THR A 145 21.40 -17.49 -18.50
N TRP A 146 20.96 -17.00 -17.33
CA TRP A 146 21.69 -17.17 -16.08
C TRP A 146 21.57 -18.60 -15.54
N ASP A 147 20.35 -19.16 -15.53
CA ASP A 147 20.09 -20.55 -15.11
C ASP A 147 20.91 -21.60 -15.89
N ARG A 148 21.14 -21.34 -17.18
CA ARG A 148 21.93 -22.24 -18.05
C ARG A 148 23.44 -22.18 -17.78
N LYS A 149 23.97 -21.10 -17.20
CA LYS A 149 25.41 -20.92 -16.96
C LYS A 149 25.89 -21.51 -15.63
N GLU A 150 24.98 -21.83 -14.71
CA GLU A 150 25.30 -22.44 -13.41
C GLU A 150 25.21 -23.98 -13.41
N LYS A 151 24.92 -24.61 -14.56
CA LYS A 151 25.04 -26.06 -14.81
C LYS A 151 26.27 -26.37 -15.65
#